data_AF-A0A7C8EGD4-F1
#
_entry.id   AF-A0A7C8EGD4-F1
#
_cell.length_a   1.000
_cell.length_b   1.000
_cell.length_c   1.000
_cell.angle_alpha   90.00
_cell.angle_beta   90.00
_cell.angle_gamma   90.00
#
_symmetry.space_group_name_H-M   'P 1'
#
loop_
_entity.id
_entity.type
_entity.pdbx_description
1 polymer ?
#
loop_
_entity_poly.entity_id
_entity_poly.type
_entity_poly.pdbx_seq_one_letter_code
_entity_poly.pdbx_strand_id
1 'polypeptide(L)'
;MDEALVYAVKEEILSSIIKKHNIIFLSGWSKTGKTITTLKTIAYFEVRLYFSPIKQSTKIVLSIDPEIQILGSVSSYISVNSEDTIFVIDDYSSSDNNIKLEVHDVLKNKKTNTKILLIVRAFLDIKDLLIYADALVRFKKNTAEVIYSRFQEAENV
;
A
#
# COMPACT_ATOMS: atom_id res chain seq x y z
N MET A 1 -11.64 -4.99 24.16
CA MET A 1 -11.92 -4.01 23.09
C MET A 1 -12.34 -4.80 21.88
N ASP A 2 -13.46 -4.42 21.28
CA ASP A 2 -14.06 -5.13 20.15
C ASP A 2 -13.11 -5.12 18.93
N GLU A 3 -12.77 -6.29 18.39
CA GLU A 3 -11.89 -6.41 17.22
C GLU A 3 -12.51 -5.77 15.98
N ALA A 4 -13.85 -5.82 15.84
CA ALA A 4 -14.55 -5.18 14.73
C ALA A 4 -14.36 -3.65 14.77
N LEU A 5 -14.46 -3.06 15.97
CA LEU A 5 -14.21 -1.63 16.18
C LEU A 5 -12.76 -1.26 15.84
N VAL A 6 -11.77 -2.10 16.20
CA VAL A 6 -10.37 -1.86 15.87
C VAL A 6 -10.13 -1.80 14.36
N TYR A 7 -10.73 -2.73 13.61
CA TYR A 7 -10.62 -2.73 12.16
C TYR A 7 -11.33 -1.52 11.55
N ALA A 8 -12.54 -1.19 12.01
CA ALA A 8 -13.27 -0.02 11.53
C ALA A 8 -12.47 1.28 11.69
N VAL A 9 -11.84 1.48 12.86
CA VAL A 9 -10.98 2.66 13.11
C VAL A 9 -9.78 2.69 12.16
N LYS A 10 -9.13 1.54 11.92
CA LYS A 10 -7.99 1.46 10.99
C LYS A 10 -8.41 1.71 9.54
N GLU A 11 -9.57 1.19 9.13
CA GLU A 11 -10.16 1.39 7.80
C GLU A 11 -10.51 2.86 7.58
N GLU A 12 -11.12 3.52 8.57
CA GLU A 12 -11.44 4.95 8.51
C GLU A 12 -10.18 5.82 8.37
N ILE A 13 -9.17 5.57 9.21
CA ILE A 13 -7.88 6.29 9.15
C ILE A 13 -7.23 6.08 7.78
N LEU A 14 -7.13 4.84 7.31
CA LEU A 14 -6.48 4.53 6.04
C LEU A 14 -7.26 5.13 4.84
N SER A 15 -8.59 5.06 4.86
CA SER A 15 -9.47 5.65 3.83
C SER A 15 -9.23 7.16 3.71
N SER A 16 -9.15 7.87 4.84
CA SER A 16 -8.85 9.30 4.87
C SER A 16 -7.47 9.64 4.27
N ILE A 17 -6.47 8.79 4.50
CA ILE A 17 -5.11 8.97 3.99
C ILE A 17 -5.06 8.69 2.49
N ILE A 18 -5.67 7.60 2.02
CA ILE A 18 -5.71 7.20 0.61
C ILE A 18 -6.37 8.28 -0.26
N LYS A 19 -7.43 8.92 0.22
CA LYS A 19 -8.09 10.03 -0.49
C LYS A 19 -7.16 11.22 -0.77
N LYS A 20 -6.13 11.44 0.07
CA LYS A 20 -5.31 12.66 0.05
C LYS A 20 -3.89 12.46 -0.47
N HIS A 21 -3.43 11.22 -0.58
CA HIS A 21 -2.02 10.92 -0.87
C HIS A 21 -1.90 9.90 -2.01
N ASN A 22 -0.77 9.92 -2.72
CA ASN A 22 -0.55 9.04 -3.86
C ASN A 22 0.46 7.93 -3.55
N ILE A 23 1.51 8.19 -2.79
CA ILE A 23 2.47 7.18 -2.33
C ILE A 23 2.39 7.06 -0.81
N ILE A 24 1.91 5.92 -0.32
CA ILE A 24 1.65 5.70 1.11
C ILE A 24 2.43 4.48 1.58
N PHE A 25 3.23 4.64 2.62
CA PHE A 25 3.96 3.52 3.22
C PHE A 25 3.32 3.12 4.54
N LEU A 26 2.97 1.84 4.67
CA LEU A 26 2.37 1.25 5.85
C LEU A 26 3.41 0.39 6.58
N SER A 27 3.72 0.70 7.83
CA SER A 27 4.57 -0.15 8.67
C SER A 27 3.82 -0.76 9.84
N GLY A 28 4.36 -1.84 10.39
CA GLY A 28 3.84 -2.43 11.62
C GLY A 28 4.27 -3.88 11.76
N TRP A 29 4.23 -4.38 13.00
CA TRP A 29 4.54 -5.77 13.30
C TRP A 29 3.59 -6.74 12.59
N SER A 30 3.96 -8.02 12.55
CA SER A 30 3.08 -9.08 12.08
C SER A 30 1.77 -9.08 12.88
N LYS A 31 0.67 -9.46 12.22
CA LYS A 31 -0.67 -9.56 12.82
C LYS A 31 -1.29 -8.24 13.33
N THR A 32 -0.80 -7.07 12.90
CA THR A 32 -1.46 -5.78 13.18
C THR A 32 -2.62 -5.48 12.21
N GLY A 33 -2.87 -6.34 11.22
CA GLY A 33 -3.99 -6.22 10.28
C GLY A 33 -3.72 -5.36 9.04
N LYS A 34 -2.46 -5.04 8.72
CA LYS A 34 -2.07 -4.19 7.57
C LYS A 34 -2.72 -4.63 6.26
N THR A 35 -2.47 -5.86 5.84
CA THR A 35 -2.97 -6.43 4.59
C THR A 35 -4.50 -6.41 4.53
N ILE A 36 -5.16 -6.98 5.54
CA ILE A 36 -6.64 -7.07 5.59
C ILE A 36 -7.29 -5.67 5.56
N THR A 37 -6.80 -4.74 6.39
CA THR A 37 -7.33 -3.36 6.43
C THR A 37 -7.12 -2.69 5.07
N THR A 38 -5.95 -2.87 4.45
CA THR A 38 -5.64 -2.32 3.14
C THR A 38 -6.62 -2.83 2.09
N LEU A 39 -6.78 -4.14 1.96
CA LEU A 39 -7.68 -4.76 0.97
C LEU A 39 -9.13 -4.27 1.13
N LYS A 40 -9.65 -4.25 2.36
CA LYS A 40 -11.00 -3.71 2.62
C LYS A 40 -11.12 -2.22 2.28
N THR A 41 -10.08 -1.45 2.59
CA THR A 41 -10.10 -0.01 2.35
C THR A 41 -10.05 0.31 0.86
N ILE A 42 -9.39 -0.50 0.03
CA ILE A 42 -9.24 -0.21 -1.40
C ILE A 42 -10.34 -0.82 -2.28
N ALA A 43 -11.30 -1.53 -1.70
CA ALA A 43 -12.31 -2.29 -2.44
C ALA A 43 -13.19 -1.43 -3.39
N TYR A 44 -13.20 -0.10 -3.22
CA TYR A 44 -13.95 0.83 -4.09
C TYR A 44 -13.17 1.32 -5.32
N PHE A 45 -11.86 1.05 -5.42
CA PHE A 45 -11.07 1.41 -6.61
C PHE A 45 -11.45 0.50 -7.78
N GLU A 46 -11.55 1.06 -8.98
CA GLU A 46 -11.89 0.28 -10.19
C GLU A 46 -10.80 -0.74 -10.51
N VAL A 47 -9.53 -0.32 -10.50
CA VAL A 47 -8.40 -1.19 -10.82
C VAL A 47 -7.53 -1.40 -9.59
N ARG A 48 -7.60 -2.60 -9.03
CA ARG A 48 -6.86 -3.01 -7.83
C ARG A 48 -5.77 -3.99 -8.24
N LEU A 49 -4.52 -3.60 -8.06
CA LEU A 49 -3.35 -4.40 -8.36
C LEU A 49 -2.66 -4.82 -7.06
N TYR A 50 -2.17 -6.05 -7.00
CA TYR A 50 -1.48 -6.58 -5.84
C TYR A 50 -0.24 -7.36 -6.22
N PHE A 51 0.86 -7.08 -5.53
CA PHE A 51 2.09 -7.86 -5.58
C PHE A 51 2.54 -8.22 -4.17
N SER A 52 3.05 -9.44 -3.99
CA SER A 52 3.78 -9.85 -2.79
C SER A 52 4.84 -10.89 -3.18
N PRO A 53 6.07 -10.81 -2.62
CA PRO A 53 7.08 -11.85 -2.80
C PRO A 53 6.68 -13.17 -2.12
N ILE A 54 5.67 -13.16 -1.24
CA ILE A 54 5.21 -14.32 -0.49
C ILE A 54 3.99 -14.94 -1.18
N LYS A 55 4.19 -16.09 -1.85
CA LYS A 55 3.11 -16.83 -2.55
C LYS A 55 1.93 -17.22 -1.67
N GLN A 56 2.12 -17.37 -0.36
CA GLN A 56 1.02 -17.70 0.54
C GLN A 56 0.07 -16.51 0.75
N SER A 57 0.61 -15.28 0.72
CA SER A 57 -0.17 -14.05 0.90
C SER A 57 -1.21 -13.88 -0.21
N THR A 58 -0.89 -14.23 -1.46
CA THR A 58 -1.81 -14.09 -2.61
C THR A 58 -3.06 -14.95 -2.50
N LYS A 59 -2.97 -16.17 -1.93
CA LYS A 59 -4.14 -17.03 -1.70
C LYS A 59 -5.11 -16.41 -0.68
N ILE A 60 -4.57 -15.82 0.38
CA ILE A 60 -5.37 -15.15 1.41
C ILE A 60 -6.02 -13.89 0.82
N VAL A 61 -5.27 -13.11 0.06
CA VAL A 61 -5.74 -11.90 -0.61
C VAL A 61 -6.93 -12.20 -1.52
N LEU A 62 -6.84 -13.22 -2.38
CA LEU A 62 -7.93 -13.62 -3.28
C LEU A 62 -9.19 -14.12 -2.55
N SER A 63 -9.06 -14.57 -1.29
CA SER A 63 -10.23 -14.93 -0.48
C SER A 63 -10.96 -13.70 0.11
N ILE A 64 -10.29 -12.55 0.17
CA ILE A 64 -10.82 -11.29 0.70
C ILE A 64 -11.31 -10.39 -0.44
N ASP A 65 -10.53 -10.27 -1.52
CA ASP A 65 -10.86 -9.53 -2.74
C ASP A 65 -10.60 -10.44 -3.95
N PRO A 66 -11.62 -11.17 -4.45
CA PRO A 66 -11.47 -12.06 -5.60
C PRO A 66 -11.20 -11.36 -6.93
N GLU A 67 -11.49 -10.06 -7.01
CA GLU A 67 -11.38 -9.25 -8.23
C GLU A 67 -10.02 -8.56 -8.35
N ILE A 68 -9.22 -8.55 -7.27
CA ILE A 68 -7.88 -7.94 -7.29
C ILE A 68 -6.95 -8.68 -8.25
N GLN A 69 -6.27 -7.94 -9.11
CA GLN A 69 -5.32 -8.50 -10.05
C GLN A 69 -3.98 -8.77 -9.36
N ILE A 70 -3.61 -10.05 -9.26
CA ILE A 70 -2.30 -10.46 -8.75
C ILE A 70 -1.25 -10.31 -9.85
N LEU A 71 -0.24 -9.48 -9.62
CA LEU A 71 0.89 -9.30 -10.54
C LEU A 71 1.99 -10.32 -10.26
N GLY A 72 2.57 -10.88 -11.33
CA GLY A 72 3.72 -11.79 -11.25
C GLY A 72 5.05 -11.08 -10.98
N SER A 73 5.15 -9.79 -11.33
CA SER A 73 6.29 -8.92 -11.04
C SER A 73 5.82 -7.50 -10.73
N VAL A 74 6.65 -6.71 -10.06
CA VAL A 74 6.35 -5.30 -9.77
C VAL A 74 6.34 -4.49 -11.07
N SER A 75 7.28 -4.76 -11.98
CA SER A 75 7.38 -4.19 -13.32
C SER A 75 6.15 -4.39 -14.21
N SER A 76 5.35 -5.43 -13.98
CA SER A 76 4.09 -5.67 -14.73
C SER A 76 3.07 -4.55 -14.55
N TYR A 77 3.20 -3.72 -13.52
CA TYR A 77 2.42 -2.50 -13.32
C TYR A 77 2.50 -1.51 -14.51
N ILE A 78 3.62 -1.49 -15.24
CA ILE A 78 3.85 -0.51 -16.31
C ILE A 78 2.85 -0.66 -17.46
N SER A 79 2.31 -1.87 -17.70
CA SER A 79 1.35 -2.11 -18.79
C SER A 79 -0.08 -1.69 -18.46
N VAL A 80 -0.39 -1.33 -17.21
CA VAL A 80 -1.76 -0.98 -16.78
C VAL A 80 -2.05 0.49 -17.05
N ASN A 81 -3.00 0.79 -17.94
CA ASN A 81 -3.44 2.15 -18.27
C ASN A 81 -4.89 2.34 -17.85
N SER A 82 -5.11 2.77 -16.61
CA SER A 82 -6.44 3.15 -16.09
C SER A 82 -6.32 4.41 -15.22
N GLU A 83 -7.39 5.20 -15.16
CA GLU A 83 -7.44 6.50 -14.47
C GLU A 83 -7.75 6.39 -12.96
N ASP A 84 -8.15 5.21 -12.46
CA ASP A 84 -8.37 4.95 -11.04
C ASP A 84 -7.71 3.64 -10.59
N THR A 85 -6.37 3.66 -10.56
CA THR A 85 -5.57 2.48 -10.21
C THR A 85 -4.95 2.61 -8.83
N ILE A 86 -5.09 1.55 -8.03
CA ILE A 86 -4.37 1.38 -6.78
C ILE A 86 -3.48 0.15 -6.85
N PHE A 87 -2.20 0.31 -6.52
CA PHE A 87 -1.21 -0.74 -6.53
C PHE A 87 -0.68 -1.00 -5.12
N VAL A 88 -0.97 -2.19 -4.59
CA VAL A 88 -0.47 -2.65 -3.30
C VAL A 88 0.75 -3.53 -3.50
N ILE A 89 1.85 -3.17 -2.85
CA ILE A 89 3.10 -3.92 -2.77
C ILE A 89 3.24 -4.39 -1.32
N ASP A 90 2.89 -5.65 -1.05
CA ASP A 90 2.91 -6.23 0.29
C ASP A 90 4.23 -6.96 0.58
N ASP A 91 4.55 -7.08 1.88
CA ASP A 91 5.71 -7.81 2.40
C ASP A 91 7.06 -7.38 1.77
N TYR A 92 7.24 -6.09 1.46
CA TYR A 92 8.47 -5.57 0.84
C TYR A 92 9.74 -5.90 1.64
N SER A 93 9.64 -5.94 2.97
CA SER A 93 10.76 -6.33 3.84
C SER A 93 11.31 -7.73 3.54
N SER A 94 10.54 -8.58 2.85
CA SER A 94 10.92 -9.94 2.44
C SER A 94 11.35 -10.05 0.97
N SER A 95 11.39 -8.93 0.23
CA SER A 95 11.81 -8.89 -1.17
C SER A 95 13.32 -9.08 -1.33
N ASP A 96 13.72 -9.72 -2.43
CA ASP A 96 15.11 -9.76 -2.88
C ASP A 96 15.55 -8.41 -3.51
N ASN A 97 16.83 -8.29 -3.83
CA ASN A 97 17.38 -7.03 -4.37
C ASN A 97 16.79 -6.66 -5.74
N ASN A 98 16.40 -7.62 -6.57
CA ASN A 98 15.83 -7.32 -7.89
C ASN A 98 14.44 -6.69 -7.73
N ILE A 99 13.60 -7.27 -6.88
CA ILE A 99 12.29 -6.72 -6.55
C ILE A 99 12.43 -5.33 -5.91
N LYS A 100 13.41 -5.13 -5.02
CA LYS A 100 13.66 -3.81 -4.41
C LYS A 100 14.00 -2.74 -5.45
N LEU A 101 14.82 -3.08 -6.45
CA LEU A 101 15.11 -2.20 -7.57
C LEU A 101 13.86 -1.89 -8.40
N GLU A 102 13.04 -2.89 -8.71
CA GLU A 102 11.77 -2.68 -9.42
C GLU A 102 10.82 -1.74 -8.66
N VAL A 103 10.72 -1.90 -7.33
CA VAL A 103 9.90 -1.02 -6.48
C VAL A 103 10.45 0.40 -6.51
N HIS A 104 11.77 0.58 -6.41
CA HIS A 104 12.40 1.89 -6.52
C HIS A 104 12.06 2.56 -7.86
N ASP A 105 12.15 1.83 -8.97
CA ASP A 105 11.83 2.34 -10.30
C ASP A 105 10.35 2.69 -10.47
N VAL A 106 9.45 1.88 -9.90
CA VAL A 106 8.00 2.15 -9.92
C VAL A 106 7.65 3.40 -9.10
N LEU A 107 8.28 3.60 -7.93
CA LEU A 107 8.06 4.79 -7.11
C LEU A 107 8.59 6.05 -7.80
N LYS A 108 9.78 5.97 -8.38
CA LYS A 108 10.42 7.08 -9.11
C LYS A 108 9.62 7.49 -10.35
N ASN A 109 9.06 6.51 -11.06
CA ASN A 109 8.33 6.71 -12.32
C ASN A 109 6.81 6.51 -12.14
N LYS A 110 6.26 6.86 -10.97
CA LYS A 110 4.83 6.70 -10.67
C LYS A 110 3.98 7.40 -11.75
N LYS A 111 2.98 6.71 -12.28
CA LYS A 111 1.98 7.29 -13.19
C LYS A 111 1.10 8.28 -12.42
N THR A 112 0.74 9.41 -13.02
CA THR A 112 -0.03 10.48 -12.36
C THR A 112 -1.29 9.98 -11.66
N ASN A 113 -2.07 9.13 -12.34
CA ASN A 113 -3.38 8.66 -11.88
C ASN A 113 -3.34 7.36 -11.05
N THR A 114 -2.16 6.97 -10.55
CA THR A 114 -2.00 5.77 -9.71
C THR A 114 -1.71 6.14 -8.25
N LYS A 115 -2.34 5.40 -7.34
CA LYS A 115 -1.94 5.33 -5.93
C LYS A 115 -1.12 4.08 -5.65
N ILE A 116 -0.05 4.21 -4.87
CA ILE A 116 0.84 3.11 -4.48
C ILE A 116 0.82 2.97 -2.96
N LEU A 117 0.56 1.75 -2.48
CA LEU A 117 0.67 1.39 -1.08
C LEU A 117 1.80 0.37 -0.91
N LEU A 118 2.84 0.76 -0.17
CA LEU A 118 3.95 -0.13 0.17
C LEU A 118 3.81 -0.58 1.61
N ILE A 119 3.64 -1.89 1.83
CA ILE A 119 3.53 -2.47 3.17
C ILE A 119 4.87 -3.07 3.58
N VAL A 120 5.37 -2.61 4.72
CA VAL A 120 6.65 -3.03 5.30
C VAL A 120 6.48 -3.49 6.74
N ARG A 121 7.47 -4.21 7.25
CA ARG A 121 7.57 -4.51 8.68
C ARG A 121 7.99 -3.27 9.46
N ALA A 122 9.08 -2.63 9.06
CA ALA A 122 9.62 -1.43 9.68
C ALA A 122 10.05 -0.40 8.64
N PHE A 123 9.93 0.90 8.95
CA PHE A 123 10.38 1.96 8.03
C PHE A 123 11.89 1.99 7.80
N LEU A 124 12.69 1.41 8.71
CA LEU A 124 14.13 1.29 8.53
C LEU A 124 14.47 0.47 7.28
N ASP A 125 13.61 -0.49 6.91
CA ASP A 125 13.79 -1.36 5.74
C ASP A 125 13.64 -0.62 4.41
N ILE A 126 13.10 0.61 4.43
CA ILE A 126 12.82 1.45 3.25
C ILE A 126 13.39 2.86 3.39
N LYS A 127 14.46 3.03 4.18
CA LYS A 127 15.04 4.35 4.47
C LYS A 127 15.34 5.16 3.19
N ASP A 128 15.84 4.49 2.16
CA ASP A 128 16.15 5.01 0.84
C ASP A 128 14.90 5.41 0.03
N LEU A 129 13.76 4.77 0.27
CA LEU A 129 12.50 5.06 -0.43
C LEU A 129 11.69 6.17 0.23
N LEU A 130 12.01 6.57 1.48
CA LEU A 130 11.22 7.56 2.24
C LEU A 130 11.06 8.90 1.51
N ILE A 131 12.00 9.25 0.63
CA ILE A 131 11.94 10.47 -0.19
C ILE A 131 10.71 10.51 -1.12
N TYR A 132 10.20 9.34 -1.53
CA TYR A 132 9.05 9.21 -2.40
C TYR A 132 7.72 9.23 -1.63
N ALA A 133 7.74 9.04 -0.31
CA ALA A 133 6.51 8.90 0.47
C ALA A 133 5.76 10.22 0.59
N ASP A 134 4.46 10.18 0.31
CA ASP A 134 3.54 11.28 0.65
C ASP A 134 2.99 11.12 2.07
N ALA A 135 2.82 9.87 2.53
CA ALA A 135 2.42 9.56 3.89
C ALA A 135 3.11 8.32 4.45
N LEU A 136 3.42 8.35 5.75
CA LEU A 136 3.91 7.21 6.52
C LEU A 136 2.88 6.88 7.60
N VAL A 137 2.38 5.65 7.59
CA VAL A 137 1.36 5.18 8.52
C VAL A 137 1.89 4.00 9.32
N ARG A 138 1.79 4.03 10.63
CA ARG A 138 2.15 2.89 11.49
C ARG A 138 0.90 2.23 12.05
N PHE A 139 0.76 0.95 11.71
CA PHE A 139 -0.23 0.06 12.28
C PHE A 139 0.24 -0.46 13.64
N LYS A 140 -0.56 -0.17 14.67
CA LYS A 140 -0.45 -0.71 16.02
C LYS A 140 -1.46 -1.84 16.21
N LYS A 141 -1.38 -2.54 17.35
CA LYS A 141 -2.34 -3.59 17.71
C LYS A 141 -3.79 -3.08 17.60
N ASN A 142 -4.05 -1.88 18.14
CA ASN A 142 -5.39 -1.34 18.37
C ASN A 142 -5.78 -0.14 17.49
N THR A 143 -4.85 0.40 16.70
CA THR A 143 -5.09 1.61 15.88
C THR A 143 -4.10 1.67 14.72
N ALA A 144 -4.27 2.64 13.82
CA ALA A 144 -3.21 3.15 12.96
C ALA A 144 -2.87 4.60 13.39
N GLU A 145 -1.69 5.07 13.04
CA GLU A 145 -1.28 6.47 13.23
C GLU A 145 -0.54 6.99 12.01
N VAL A 146 -0.77 8.25 11.64
CA VAL A 146 0.03 8.95 10.63
C VAL A 146 1.24 9.54 11.33
N ILE A 147 2.45 9.17 10.89
CA ILE A 147 3.72 9.67 11.44
C ILE A 147 4.26 10.80 10.60
N TYR A 148 3.98 10.77 9.30
CA TYR A 148 4.38 11.77 8.34
C TYR A 148 3.30 11.90 7.28
N SER A 149 3.05 13.12 6.84
CA SER A 149 2.17 13.45 5.72
C SER A 149 2.66 14.75 5.11
N ARG A 150 2.77 14.77 3.78
CA ARG A 150 2.92 15.98 2.98
C ARG A 150 1.73 16.06 2.03
N PHE A 151 1.09 17.21 1.97
CA PHE A 151 0.11 17.48 0.94
C PHE A 151 0.85 17.89 -0.32
N GLN A 152 0.47 17.33 -1.47
CA GLN A 152 0.76 18.00 -2.72
C GLN A 152 -0.07 19.28 -2.70
N GLU A 153 0.58 20.44 -2.71
CA GLU A 153 -0.11 21.68 -3.03
C GLU A 153 -0.77 21.46 -4.40
N ALA A 154 -2.07 21.78 -4.51
CA ALA A 154 -2.70 21.82 -5.80
C ALA A 154 -1.87 22.80 -6.64
N GLU A 155 -1.19 22.29 -7.67
CA GLU A 155 -0.66 23.17 -8.71
C GLU A 155 -1.86 23.98 -9.21
N ASN A 156 -1.88 25.27 -8.86
CA ASN A 156 -2.90 26.19 -9.32
C ASN A 156 -2.87 26.16 -10.84
N VAL A 157 -3.95 25.61 -11.43
CA VAL A 157 -4.28 25.68 -12.85
C VAL A 157 -4.33 27.13 -13.31
#